data_AF-A0A813BZ22-F1
#
_entry.id   AF-A0A813BZ22-F1
#
_cell.length_a   1.000
_cell.length_b   1.000
_cell.length_c   1.000
_cell.angle_alpha   90.00
_cell.angle_beta   90.00
_cell.angle_gamma   90.00
#
_symmetry.space_group_name_H-M   'P 1'
#
loop_
_entity.id
_entity.type
_entity.pdbx_description
1 polymer ?
#
loop_
_entity_poly.entity_id
_entity_poly.type
_entity_poly.pdbx_seq_one_letter_code
_entity_poly.pdbx_strand_id
1 'polypeptide(L)'
;MVLLKMKETAEAYLGTKLNDAVVTVPAYFNDSQRQATKDAGTISGMNVLRIINEPTAAAIAYGLDKKGSGERNVLIYDMGGGTFDVSLLTIEDGIFEVKATAGDTHLGGEDFDNRVVDFCIQDFKRKNRGKDMAGNQRAIRRLRTQCERAKRTLSSSTQATIEIDSLFE
;
A
#
# COMPACT_ATOMS: atom_id res chain seq x y z
N MET A 1 -0.97 -14.33 10.49
CA MET A 1 -0.01 -13.90 9.43
C MET A 1 -0.80 -13.42 8.22
N VAL A 2 -0.31 -12.44 7.46
CA VAL A 2 -1.07 -11.77 6.39
C VAL A 2 -1.35 -12.69 5.20
N LEU A 3 -0.33 -13.36 4.64
CA LEU A 3 -0.49 -14.24 3.48
C LEU A 3 -1.44 -15.40 3.74
N LEU A 4 -1.34 -16.04 4.91
CA LEU A 4 -2.31 -17.05 5.35
C LEU A 4 -3.74 -16.49 5.40
N LYS A 5 -3.94 -15.28 5.92
CA LYS A 5 -5.27 -14.67 5.97
C LYS A 5 -5.83 -14.37 4.57
N MET A 6 -4.97 -13.98 3.63
CA MET A 6 -5.38 -13.77 2.23
C MET A 6 -5.73 -15.09 1.56
N LYS A 7 -4.97 -16.16 1.82
CA LYS A 7 -5.30 -17.52 1.38
C LYS A 7 -6.67 -17.95 1.89
N GLU A 8 -6.92 -17.87 3.20
CA GLU A 8 -8.21 -18.24 3.80
C GLU A 8 -9.38 -17.44 3.19
N THR A 9 -9.17 -16.15 2.96
CA THR A 9 -10.17 -15.28 2.32
C THR A 9 -10.49 -15.76 0.90
N ALA A 10 -9.46 -16.07 0.11
CA ALA A 10 -9.63 -16.55 -1.26
C ALA A 10 -10.24 -17.95 -1.32
N GLU A 11 -9.83 -18.87 -0.45
CA GLU A 11 -10.41 -20.22 -0.33
C GLU A 11 -11.89 -20.17 0.08
N ALA A 12 -12.25 -19.29 1.02
CA ALA A 12 -13.64 -19.08 1.41
C ALA A 12 -14.50 -18.52 0.27
N TYR A 13 -13.94 -17.62 -0.55
CA TYR A 13 -14.62 -17.07 -1.72
C TYR A 13 -14.81 -18.10 -2.84
N LEU A 14 -13.78 -18.90 -3.13
CA LEU A 14 -13.80 -19.88 -4.23
C LEU A 14 -14.40 -21.25 -3.84
N GLY A 15 -14.52 -21.53 -2.54
CA GLY A 15 -15.01 -22.83 -2.04
C GLY A 15 -14.05 -23.99 -2.26
N THR A 16 -12.77 -23.71 -2.54
CA THR A 16 -11.74 -24.72 -2.82
C THR A 16 -10.41 -24.36 -2.18
N LYS A 17 -9.54 -25.35 -1.99
CA LYS A 17 -8.20 -25.14 -1.47
C LYS A 17 -7.28 -24.53 -2.53
N LEU A 18 -6.43 -23.62 -2.09
CA LEU A 18 -5.43 -22.96 -2.93
C LEU A 18 -4.04 -23.44 -2.53
N ASN A 19 -3.30 -23.96 -3.51
CA ASN A 19 -1.97 -24.51 -3.30
C ASN A 19 -0.86 -23.64 -3.90
N ASP A 20 -1.15 -22.88 -4.95
CA ASP A 20 -0.16 -22.11 -5.68
C ASP A 20 -0.45 -20.61 -5.61
N ALA A 21 0.60 -19.79 -5.57
CA ALA A 21 0.48 -18.34 -5.56
C ALA A 21 1.60 -17.66 -6.36
N VAL A 22 1.28 -16.50 -6.92
CA VAL A 22 2.25 -15.50 -7.36
C VAL A 22 2.12 -14.32 -6.40
N VAL A 23 3.24 -13.83 -5.86
CA VAL A 23 3.25 -12.75 -4.87
C VAL A 23 3.97 -11.54 -5.45
N THR A 24 3.37 -10.37 -5.30
CA THR A 24 3.96 -9.10 -5.72
C THR A 24 4.94 -8.57 -4.68
N VAL A 25 5.97 -7.84 -5.13
CA VAL A 25 6.90 -7.10 -4.28
C VAL A 25 7.24 -5.74 -4.91
N PRO A 26 7.68 -4.75 -4.11
CA PRO A 26 8.21 -3.50 -4.63
C PRO A 26 9.36 -3.74 -5.62
N ALA A 27 9.51 -2.86 -6.61
CA ALA A 27 10.55 -3.01 -7.63
C ALA A 27 11.97 -3.02 -7.04
N TYR A 28 12.19 -2.26 -5.97
CA TYR A 28 13.49 -2.12 -5.29
C TYR A 28 13.85 -3.23 -4.32
N PHE A 29 13.00 -4.23 -4.14
CA PHE A 29 13.32 -5.35 -3.27
C PHE A 29 14.58 -6.07 -3.74
N ASN A 30 15.56 -6.20 -2.84
CA ASN A 30 16.77 -6.97 -3.07
C ASN A 30 16.48 -8.49 -2.95
N ASP A 31 17.48 -9.31 -3.28
CA ASP A 31 17.33 -10.76 -3.31
C ASP A 31 16.93 -11.36 -1.96
N SER A 32 17.45 -10.82 -0.85
CA SER A 32 17.12 -11.33 0.48
C SER A 32 15.67 -11.02 0.89
N GLN A 33 15.17 -9.83 0.56
CA GLN A 33 13.77 -9.45 0.79
C GLN A 33 12.80 -10.26 -0.09
N ARG A 34 13.18 -10.54 -1.35
CA ARG A 34 12.43 -11.42 -2.25
C ARG A 34 12.35 -12.84 -1.70
N GLN A 35 13.48 -13.37 -1.24
CA GLN A 35 13.53 -14.71 -0.65
C GLN A 35 12.70 -14.77 0.64
N ALA A 36 12.80 -13.78 1.52
CA ALA A 36 11.99 -13.71 2.73
C ALA A 36 10.47 -13.69 2.43
N THR A 37 10.05 -12.98 1.37
CA THR A 37 8.64 -12.97 0.93
C THR A 37 8.21 -14.32 0.38
N LYS A 38 9.06 -14.98 -0.40
CA LYS A 38 8.82 -16.34 -0.92
C LYS A 38 8.68 -17.35 0.23
N ASP A 39 9.56 -17.28 1.22
CA ASP A 39 9.53 -18.14 2.41
C ASP A 39 8.26 -17.90 3.24
N ALA A 40 7.84 -16.65 3.40
CA ALA A 40 6.57 -16.31 4.06
C ALA A 40 5.35 -16.93 3.35
N GLY A 41 5.38 -17.02 2.01
CA GLY A 41 4.36 -17.73 1.22
C GLY A 41 4.38 -19.23 1.49
N THR A 42 5.57 -19.85 1.50
CA THR A 42 5.76 -21.26 1.84
C THR A 42 5.26 -21.59 3.25
N ILE A 43 5.60 -20.76 4.25
CA ILE A 43 5.13 -20.90 5.64
C ILE A 43 3.60 -20.80 5.72
N SER A 44 2.98 -20.03 4.83
CA SER A 44 1.53 -19.90 4.74
C SER A 44 0.87 -21.09 4.00
N GLY A 45 1.63 -22.14 3.67
CA GLY A 45 1.14 -23.35 3.02
C GLY A 45 0.79 -23.13 1.54
N MET A 46 1.50 -22.24 0.85
CA MET A 46 1.38 -22.01 -0.59
C MET A 46 2.72 -22.25 -1.28
N ASN A 47 2.70 -22.87 -2.44
CA ASN A 47 3.81 -22.93 -3.37
C ASN A 47 3.90 -21.60 -4.13
N VAL A 48 4.93 -20.82 -3.84
CA VAL A 48 5.16 -19.53 -4.50
C VAL A 48 5.85 -19.76 -5.85
N LEU A 49 5.03 -19.79 -6.91
CA LEU A 49 5.47 -20.05 -8.29
C LEU A 49 6.42 -18.97 -8.79
N ARG A 50 6.14 -17.71 -8.43
CA ARG A 50 6.92 -16.55 -8.86
C ARG A 50 6.75 -15.39 -7.89
N ILE A 51 7.83 -14.64 -7.70
CA ILE A 51 7.79 -13.28 -7.16
C ILE A 51 7.80 -12.33 -8.35
N ILE A 52 6.83 -11.43 -8.44
CA ILE A 52 6.72 -10.45 -9.53
C ILE A 52 6.82 -9.04 -8.98
N ASN A 53 7.40 -8.11 -9.73
CA ASN A 53 7.42 -6.71 -9.34
C ASN A 53 6.02 -6.11 -9.48
N GLU A 54 5.61 -5.30 -8.50
CA GLU A 54 4.36 -4.53 -8.52
C GLU A 54 4.13 -3.75 -9.83
N PRO A 55 5.09 -2.93 -10.33
CA PRO A 55 4.88 -2.22 -11.58
C PRO A 55 4.73 -3.16 -12.78
N THR A 56 5.40 -4.31 -12.79
CA THR A 56 5.21 -5.30 -13.87
C THR A 56 3.83 -5.93 -13.80
N ALA A 57 3.34 -6.27 -12.61
CA ALA A 57 1.99 -6.79 -12.42
C ALA A 57 0.92 -5.77 -12.86
N ALA A 58 1.10 -4.50 -12.51
CA ALA A 58 0.25 -3.40 -12.95
C ALA A 58 0.30 -3.20 -14.47
N ALA A 59 1.49 -3.30 -15.08
CA ALA A 59 1.66 -3.21 -16.53
C ALA A 59 0.92 -4.34 -17.25
N ILE A 60 1.02 -5.57 -16.74
CA ILE A 60 0.30 -6.73 -17.27
C ILE A 60 -1.22 -6.46 -17.19
N ALA A 61 -1.72 -6.02 -16.04
CA ALA A 61 -3.14 -5.66 -15.89
C ALA A 61 -3.59 -4.58 -16.89
N TYR A 62 -2.75 -3.58 -17.16
CA TYR A 62 -3.02 -2.54 -18.14
C TYR A 62 -2.97 -3.03 -19.60
N GLY A 63 -2.02 -3.92 -19.92
CA GLY A 63 -1.75 -4.40 -21.27
C GLY A 63 -2.61 -5.57 -21.74
N LEU A 64 -3.15 -6.37 -20.82
CA LEU A 64 -3.92 -7.60 -21.13
C LEU A 64 -5.08 -7.37 -22.10
N ASP A 65 -5.83 -6.26 -21.94
CA ASP A 65 -7.01 -5.97 -22.77
C ASP A 65 -6.70 -5.01 -23.93
N LYS A 66 -5.55 -4.34 -23.92
CA LYS A 66 -5.21 -3.30 -24.90
C LYS A 66 -4.53 -3.90 -26.12
N LYS A 67 -5.34 -4.45 -27.03
CA LYS A 67 -4.91 -4.79 -28.40
C LYS A 67 -4.59 -3.52 -29.18
N GLY A 68 -3.34 -3.08 -29.10
CA GLY A 68 -2.80 -1.98 -29.88
C GLY A 68 -1.70 -2.48 -30.80
N SER A 69 -1.68 -2.01 -32.05
CA SER A 69 -0.52 -2.18 -32.92
C SER A 69 0.58 -1.18 -32.53
N GLY A 70 1.81 -1.66 -32.39
CA GLY A 70 3.01 -0.86 -32.23
C GLY A 70 3.50 -0.69 -30.78
N GLU A 71 4.77 -0.30 -30.67
CA GLU A 71 5.47 -0.02 -29.42
C GLU A 71 4.79 1.12 -28.63
N ARG A 72 4.58 0.91 -27.33
CA ARG A 72 4.02 1.92 -26.43
C ARG A 72 4.87 2.08 -25.19
N ASN A 73 5.19 3.31 -24.86
CA ASN A 73 5.81 3.66 -23.59
C ASN A 73 4.72 4.00 -22.57
N VAL A 74 4.75 3.31 -21.43
CA VAL A 74 3.78 3.43 -20.33
C VAL A 74 4.53 3.82 -19.07
N LEU A 75 4.07 4.89 -18.43
CA LEU A 75 4.52 5.29 -17.10
C LEU A 75 3.54 4.74 -16.07
N ILE A 76 4.06 4.01 -15.09
CA ILE A 76 3.32 3.55 -13.92
C ILE A 76 3.72 4.43 -12.74
N TYR A 77 2.72 5.02 -12.10
CA TYR A 77 2.85 5.81 -10.89
C TYR A 77 2.14 5.06 -9.78
N ASP A 78 2.90 4.56 -8.80
CA ASP A 78 2.38 3.80 -7.66
C ASP A 78 2.73 4.52 -6.36
N MET A 79 1.72 5.12 -5.72
CA MET A 79 1.84 5.80 -4.43
C MET A 79 1.03 5.02 -3.40
N GLY A 80 1.72 4.14 -2.69
CA GLY A 80 1.13 3.20 -1.75
C GLY A 80 0.99 3.76 -0.34
N GLY A 81 0.92 2.83 0.63
CA GLY A 81 0.80 3.17 2.05
C GLY A 81 2.10 3.69 2.68
N GLY A 82 3.25 3.19 2.24
CA GLY A 82 4.56 3.59 2.78
C GLY A 82 5.69 3.60 1.75
N THR A 83 5.38 3.33 0.48
CA THR A 83 6.34 3.37 -0.63
C THR A 83 5.76 4.14 -1.79
N PHE A 84 6.66 4.75 -2.56
CA PHE A 84 6.36 5.47 -3.78
C PHE A 84 7.28 4.98 -4.90
N ASP A 85 6.71 4.46 -5.98
CA ASP A 85 7.44 3.94 -7.12
C ASP A 85 6.92 4.53 -8.43
N VAL A 86 7.86 4.84 -9.34
CA VAL A 86 7.59 5.26 -10.71
C VAL A 86 8.37 4.37 -11.65
N SER A 87 7.69 3.69 -12.56
CA SER A 87 8.32 2.82 -13.55
C SER A 87 7.95 3.23 -14.97
N LEU A 88 8.92 3.30 -15.85
CA LEU A 88 8.73 3.45 -17.29
C LEU A 88 8.90 2.09 -17.94
N LEU A 89 7.88 1.65 -18.66
CA LEU A 89 7.87 0.38 -19.38
C LEU A 89 7.57 0.59 -20.85
N THR A 90 8.14 -0.26 -21.68
CA THR A 90 7.77 -0.42 -23.08
C THR A 90 6.92 -1.67 -23.22
N ILE A 91 5.82 -1.56 -23.97
CA ILE A 91 4.90 -2.64 -24.27
C ILE A 91 4.85 -2.80 -25.78
N GLU A 92 5.21 -3.97 -26.27
CA GLU A 92 5.18 -4.33 -27.70
C GLU A 92 4.78 -5.80 -27.84
N ASP A 93 3.70 -6.08 -28.57
CA ASP A 93 3.21 -7.45 -28.86
C ASP A 93 3.13 -8.39 -27.63
N GLY A 94 2.72 -7.85 -26.49
CA GLY A 94 2.59 -8.59 -25.22
C GLY A 94 3.90 -8.80 -24.46
N ILE A 95 5.01 -8.27 -24.96
CA ILE A 95 6.29 -8.17 -24.26
C ILE A 95 6.26 -6.89 -23.43
N PHE A 96 6.57 -7.04 -22.14
CA PHE A 96 6.66 -5.93 -21.19
C PHE A 96 8.13 -5.78 -20.77
N GLU A 97 8.75 -4.68 -21.17
CA GLU A 97 10.15 -4.38 -20.83
C GLU A 97 10.20 -3.18 -19.89
N VAL A 98 10.82 -3.35 -18.72
CA VAL A 98 11.06 -2.24 -17.79
C VAL A 98 12.28 -1.46 -18.29
N LYS A 99 12.07 -0.18 -18.65
CA LYS A 99 13.15 0.71 -19.12
C LYS A 99 13.85 1.43 -17.97
N ALA A 100 13.08 1.86 -16.98
CA ALA A 100 13.59 2.53 -15.80
C ALA A 100 12.61 2.41 -14.63
N THR A 101 13.14 2.39 -13.42
CA THR A 101 12.36 2.53 -12.19
C THR A 101 13.06 3.52 -11.25
N ALA A 102 12.30 4.48 -10.71
CA ALA A 102 12.67 5.49 -9.73
C ALA A 102 11.67 5.44 -8.54
N GLY A 103 12.03 5.88 -7.33
CA GLY A 103 11.10 5.86 -6.20
C GLY A 103 11.70 6.24 -4.85
N ASP A 104 10.85 6.20 -3.81
CA ASP A 104 11.20 6.35 -2.41
C ASP A 104 10.55 5.24 -1.57
N THR A 105 11.37 4.49 -0.86
CA THR A 105 10.95 3.33 -0.05
C THR A 105 10.37 3.71 1.32
N HIS A 106 10.37 5.00 1.67
CA HIS A 106 9.90 5.51 2.95
C HIS A 106 8.97 6.73 2.77
N LEU A 107 8.19 6.73 1.69
CA LEU A 107 7.22 7.78 1.37
C LEU A 107 5.90 7.15 0.96
N GLY A 108 4.80 7.50 1.63
CA GLY A 108 3.47 7.06 1.21
C GLY A 108 2.31 7.67 2.01
N GLY A 109 1.16 7.00 1.90
CA GLY A 109 -0.09 7.32 2.57
C GLY A 109 0.06 7.64 4.07
N GLU A 110 0.92 6.90 4.77
CA GLU A 110 1.15 7.02 6.22
C GLU A 110 1.84 8.33 6.60
N ASP A 111 2.69 8.89 5.74
CA ASP A 111 3.34 10.18 5.99
C ASP A 111 2.32 11.31 5.99
N PHE A 112 1.35 11.26 5.07
CA PHE A 112 0.24 12.20 5.08
C PHE A 112 -0.63 12.03 6.34
N ASP A 113 -0.88 10.79 6.76
CA ASP A 113 -1.61 10.53 8.01
C ASP A 113 -0.86 11.09 9.23
N ASN A 114 0.45 10.89 9.30
CA ASN A 114 1.33 11.44 10.34
C ASN A 114 1.23 12.96 10.41
N ARG A 115 1.29 13.65 9.26
CA ARG A 115 1.18 15.12 9.21
C ARG A 115 -0.17 15.62 9.73
N VAL A 116 -1.26 14.94 9.41
CA VAL A 116 -2.60 15.29 9.93
C VAL A 116 -2.70 14.99 11.43
N VAL A 117 -2.14 13.87 11.89
CA VAL A 117 -2.08 13.52 13.32
C VAL A 117 -1.31 14.57 14.11
N ASP A 118 -0.12 14.98 13.65
CA ASP A 118 0.71 15.98 14.32
C ASP A 118 -0.02 17.32 14.42
N PHE A 119 -0.69 17.75 13.33
CA PHE A 119 -1.53 18.93 13.33
C PHE A 119 -2.65 18.84 14.38
N CYS A 120 -3.36 17.71 14.43
CA CYS A 120 -4.43 17.48 15.41
C CYS A 120 -3.93 17.44 16.86
N ILE A 121 -2.75 16.87 17.13
CA ILE A 121 -2.13 16.86 18.47
C ILE A 121 -1.81 18.29 18.92
N GLN A 122 -1.23 19.10 18.05
CA GLN A 122 -0.93 20.50 18.35
C GLN A 122 -2.21 21.32 18.59
N ASP A 123 -3.23 21.12 17.76
CA ASP A 123 -4.53 21.78 17.93
C ASP A 123 -5.24 21.34 19.22
N PHE A 124 -5.18 20.05 19.56
CA PHE A 124 -5.70 19.53 20.84
C PHE A 124 -5.01 20.20 22.02
N LYS A 125 -3.68 20.27 22.03
CA LYS A 125 -2.90 20.90 23.10
C LYS A 125 -3.27 22.37 23.28
N ARG A 126 -3.44 23.10 22.18
CA ARG A 126 -3.88 24.50 22.19
C ARG A 126 -5.29 24.66 22.77
N LYS A 127 -6.24 23.80 22.37
CA LYS A 127 -7.63 23.85 22.83
C LYS A 127 -7.83 23.37 24.28
N ASN A 128 -6.94 22.50 24.78
CA ASN A 128 -7.08 21.84 26.08
C ASN A 128 -6.05 22.31 27.12
N ARG A 129 -5.76 23.61 27.15
CA ARG A 129 -4.91 24.26 28.18
C ARG A 129 -3.52 23.61 28.34
N GLY A 130 -2.92 23.18 27.23
CA GLY A 130 -1.58 22.59 27.22
C GLY A 130 -1.51 21.10 27.56
N LYS A 131 -2.65 20.42 27.78
CA LYS A 131 -2.69 18.96 27.92
C LYS A 131 -2.12 18.28 26.68
N ASP A 132 -1.19 17.36 26.89
CA ASP A 132 -0.44 16.70 25.82
C ASP A 132 -0.76 15.20 25.77
N MET A 133 -1.21 14.74 24.61
CA MET A 133 -1.57 13.35 24.38
C MET A 133 -0.42 12.50 23.82
N ALA A 134 0.77 13.07 23.62
CA ALA A 134 1.94 12.38 23.06
C ALA A 134 2.34 11.10 23.82
N GLY A 135 2.10 11.05 25.14
CA GLY A 135 2.36 9.86 25.96
C GLY A 135 1.27 8.78 25.89
N ASN A 136 0.08 9.09 25.35
CA ASN A 136 -1.06 8.17 25.34
C ASN A 136 -1.18 7.46 23.99
N GLN A 137 -0.51 6.32 23.86
CA GLN A 137 -0.50 5.51 22.63
C GLN A 137 -1.90 5.07 22.18
N ARG A 138 -2.82 4.81 23.12
CA ARG A 138 -4.21 4.46 22.81
C ARG A 138 -4.93 5.63 22.16
N ALA A 139 -4.77 6.84 22.70
CA ALA A 139 -5.36 8.05 22.15
C ALA A 139 -4.80 8.37 20.76
N ILE A 140 -3.47 8.30 20.59
CA ILE A 140 -2.81 8.51 19.29
C ILE A 140 -3.31 7.53 18.24
N ARG A 141 -3.44 6.24 18.58
CA ARG A 141 -3.95 5.24 17.63
C ARG A 141 -5.38 5.56 17.19
N ARG A 142 -6.25 5.97 18.11
CA ARG A 142 -7.64 6.36 17.79
C ARG A 142 -7.69 7.61 16.91
N LEU A 143 -6.84 8.59 17.21
CA LEU A 143 -6.70 9.80 16.41
C LEU A 143 -6.23 9.46 14.98
N ARG A 144 -5.18 8.67 14.85
CA ARG A 144 -4.63 8.22 13.55
C ARG A 144 -5.69 7.57 12.67
N THR A 145 -6.53 6.69 13.21
CA THR A 145 -7.63 6.08 12.45
C THR A 145 -8.63 7.12 11.91
N GLN A 146 -8.95 8.17 12.67
CA GLN A 146 -9.82 9.23 12.16
C GLN A 146 -9.11 10.19 11.20
N CYS A 147 -7.82 10.47 11.42
CA CYS A 147 -7.02 11.27 10.49
C CYS A 147 -6.92 10.60 9.12
N GLU A 148 -6.71 9.29 9.08
CA GLU A 148 -6.70 8.52 7.83
C GLU A 148 -8.05 8.58 7.10
N ARG A 149 -9.17 8.46 7.85
CA ARG A 149 -10.52 8.62 7.31
C ARG A 149 -10.74 10.03 6.76
N ALA A 150 -10.36 11.06 7.52
CA ALA A 150 -10.48 12.45 7.10
C ALA A 150 -9.64 12.74 5.86
N LYS A 151 -8.41 12.23 5.78
CA LYS A 151 -7.54 12.31 4.59
C LYS A 151 -8.25 11.72 3.37
N ARG A 152 -8.84 10.52 3.48
CA ARG A 152 -9.60 9.89 2.40
C ARG A 152 -10.82 10.72 1.99
N THR A 153 -11.57 11.28 2.94
CA THR A 153 -12.70 12.17 2.65
C THR A 153 -12.24 13.41 1.88
N LEU A 154 -11.12 14.03 2.29
CA LEU A 154 -10.55 15.21 1.65
C LEU A 154 -10.05 14.96 0.21
N SER A 155 -9.85 13.71 -0.21
CA SER A 155 -9.57 13.38 -1.62
C SER A 155 -10.77 13.63 -2.54
N SER A 156 -11.98 13.80 -2.00
CA SER A 156 -13.22 14.01 -2.75
C SER A 156 -14.04 15.21 -2.29
N SER A 157 -13.69 15.81 -1.15
CA SER A 157 -14.42 16.90 -0.51
C SER A 157 -13.45 17.99 -0.07
N THR A 158 -13.93 19.25 0.00
CA THR A 158 -13.09 20.39 0.40
C THR A 158 -12.92 20.52 1.92
N GLN A 159 -13.66 19.74 2.71
CA GLN A 159 -13.62 19.74 4.17
C GLN A 159 -13.93 18.34 4.74
N ALA A 160 -13.43 18.07 5.94
CA ALA A 160 -13.73 16.86 6.71
C ALA A 160 -13.78 17.18 8.21
N THR A 161 -14.62 16.47 8.95
CA THR A 161 -14.76 16.60 10.42
C THR A 161 -14.12 15.41 11.12
N ILE A 162 -13.31 15.67 12.13
CA ILE A 162 -12.75 14.64 13.02
C ILE A 162 -13.44 14.79 14.38
N GLU A 163 -14.18 13.76 14.77
CA GLU A 163 -14.88 13.69 16.05
C GLU A 163 -14.52 12.38 16.76
N ILE A 164 -14.08 12.49 18.02
CA ILE A 164 -13.62 11.34 18.81
C ILE A 164 -14.04 11.52 20.26
N ASP A 165 -14.98 10.71 20.71
CA ASP A 165 -15.42 10.68 22.10
C ASP A 165 -14.34 10.15 23.04
N SER A 166 -14.20 10.76 24.22
CA SER A 166 -13.25 10.33 25.26
C SER A 166 -11.84 10.09 24.69
N LEU A 167 -11.35 11.00 23.83
CA LEU A 167 -10.06 10.85 23.17
C LEU A 167 -8.90 10.83 24.19
N PHE A 168 -8.97 11.72 25.19
CA PHE A 168 -7.93 11.94 26.18
C PHE A 168 -8.58 12.22 27.55
N GLU A 169 -8.15 11.45 28.56
CA GLU A 169 -8.79 11.28 29.89
C GLU A 169 -10.21 10.69 29.85
#